data_AF-A0A943MJM2-F1
#
_entry.id   AF-A0A943MJM2-F1
#
_cell.length_a   1.000
_cell.length_b   1.000
_cell.length_c   1.000
_cell.angle_alpha   90.00
_cell.angle_beta   90.00
_cell.angle_gamma   90.00
#
_symmetry.space_group_name_H-M   'P 1'
#
loop_
_entity.id
_entity.type
_entity.pdbx_description
1 polymer ?
#
loop_
_entity_poly.entity_id
_entity_poly.type
_entity_poly.pdbx_seq_one_letter_code
_entity_poly.pdbx_strand_id
1 'polypeptide(L)'
;MKRLRKVVSLLLACSMIAGSTVTTALAASPTDEISEREIRNAELSRSVAAQGMVLLENENNALPIPQRSKIALYGVGAYASVKGGTGSGDVNQR
;
A
#
# COMPACT_ATOMS: atom_id res chain seq x y z
N MET A 1 -21.70 -33.81 -33.14
CA MET A 1 -21.77 -32.86 -31.99
C MET A 1 -21.01 -33.30 -30.73
N LYS A 2 -21.04 -34.58 -30.32
CA LYS A 2 -20.37 -35.04 -29.08
C LYS A 2 -18.83 -34.94 -29.11
N ARG A 3 -18.19 -35.19 -30.27
CA ARG A 3 -16.73 -35.05 -30.44
C ARG A 3 -16.27 -33.59 -30.41
N LEU A 4 -17.03 -32.68 -31.03
CA LEU A 4 -16.72 -31.25 -31.03
C LEU A 4 -16.74 -30.65 -29.62
N ARG A 5 -17.72 -31.05 -28.79
CA ARG A 5 -17.78 -30.64 -27.37
C ARG A 5 -16.56 -31.09 -26.56
N LYS A 6 -16.03 -32.30 -26.83
CA LYS A 6 -14.82 -32.82 -26.17
C LYS A 6 -13.55 -32.09 -26.59
N VAL A 7 -13.45 -31.67 -27.86
CA VAL A 7 -12.30 -30.90 -28.37
C VAL A 7 -12.32 -29.48 -27.81
N VAL A 8 -13.49 -28.84 -27.78
CA VAL A 8 -13.65 -27.49 -27.20
C VAL A 8 -13.35 -27.48 -25.70
N SER A 9 -13.82 -28.48 -24.94
CA SER A 9 -13.51 -28.58 -23.50
C SER A 9 -12.03 -28.83 -23.23
N LEU A 10 -11.36 -29.61 -24.09
CA LEU A 10 -9.94 -29.90 -23.94
C LEU A 10 -9.07 -28.66 -24.26
N LEU A 11 -9.44 -27.89 -25.29
CA LEU A 11 -8.77 -26.64 -25.63
C LEU A 11 -8.91 -25.57 -24.53
N LEU A 12 -10.09 -25.48 -23.90
CA LEU A 12 -10.32 -24.55 -22.79
C LEU A 12 -9.55 -24.96 -21.52
N ALA A 13 -9.42 -26.26 -21.26
CA ALA A 13 -8.61 -26.75 -20.14
C ALA A 13 -7.10 -26.48 -20.36
N CYS A 14 -6.61 -26.67 -21.59
CA CYS A 14 -5.20 -26.39 -21.92
C CYS A 14 -4.86 -24.89 -21.87
N SER A 15 -5.80 -23.98 -22.20
CA SER A 15 -5.54 -22.54 -22.11
C SER A 15 -5.40 -22.05 -20.67
N MET A 16 -6.06 -22.71 -19.69
CA MET A 16 -5.88 -22.38 -18.28
C MET A 16 -4.54 -22.85 -17.71
N ILE A 17 -3.94 -23.90 -18.28
CA ILE A 17 -2.64 -24.42 -17.84
C ILE A 17 -1.49 -23.57 -18.40
N ALA A 18 -1.64 -23.05 -19.63
CA ALA A 18 -0.65 -22.16 -20.24
C ALA A 18 -0.65 -20.72 -19.68
N GLY A 19 -1.71 -20.32 -18.97
CA GLY A 19 -1.78 -19.01 -18.30
C GLY A 19 -1.05 -18.95 -16.93
N SER A 20 -0.57 -20.08 -16.40
CA SER A 20 -0.11 -20.21 -15.01
C SER A 20 1.31 -19.75 -14.73
N THR A 21 2.11 -19.34 -15.73
CA THR A 21 3.56 -19.11 -15.55
C THR A 21 3.94 -17.66 -15.21
N VAL A 22 3.00 -16.72 -15.06
CA VAL A 22 3.30 -15.31 -14.72
C VAL A 22 2.32 -14.76 -13.67
N THR A 23 2.13 -15.46 -12.55
CA THR A 23 1.33 -14.91 -11.43
C THR A 23 1.98 -15.09 -10.05
N THR A 24 3.30 -15.31 -10.00
CA THR A 24 4.10 -14.94 -8.84
C THR A 24 4.46 -13.45 -9.02
N ALA A 25 4.25 -12.49 -8.13
CA ALA A 25 3.73 -12.47 -6.78
C ALA A 25 3.33 -11.00 -6.46
N LEU A 26 2.04 -10.75 -6.23
CA LEU A 26 1.55 -9.51 -5.60
C LEU A 26 0.87 -9.81 -4.25
N ALA A 27 1.09 -11.00 -3.71
CA ALA A 27 0.61 -11.35 -2.39
C ALA A 27 1.45 -10.68 -1.29
N ALA A 28 0.85 -10.57 -0.10
CA ALA A 28 1.57 -10.24 1.12
C ALA A 28 2.70 -11.25 1.35
N SER A 29 3.84 -10.81 1.90
CA SER A 29 4.92 -11.74 2.20
C SER A 29 4.46 -12.72 3.29
N PRO A 30 4.73 -14.03 3.13
CA PRO A 30 4.25 -15.06 4.05
C PRO A 30 5.03 -15.11 5.37
N THR A 31 6.05 -14.27 5.52
CA THR A 31 6.93 -14.18 6.70
C THR A 31 6.81 -12.79 7.35
N ASP A 32 7.17 -12.74 8.63
CA ASP A 32 7.25 -11.50 9.41
C ASP A 32 8.56 -10.72 9.19
N GLU A 33 9.46 -11.24 8.36
CA GLU A 33 10.68 -10.53 7.98
C GLU A 33 10.34 -9.33 7.08
N ILE A 34 10.91 -8.17 7.42
CA ILE A 34 10.79 -6.97 6.58
C ILE A 34 11.58 -7.20 5.30
N SER A 35 10.87 -7.28 4.18
CA SER A 35 11.48 -7.40 2.86
C SER A 35 12.05 -6.07 2.38
N GLU A 36 13.02 -6.12 1.47
CA GLU A 36 13.56 -4.92 0.83
C GLU A 36 12.49 -4.07 0.13
N ARG A 37 11.44 -4.71 -0.40
CA ARG A 37 10.31 -4.01 -1.05
C ARG A 37 9.59 -3.10 -0.05
N GLU A 38 9.40 -3.55 1.18
CA GLU A 38 8.73 -2.78 2.23
C GLU A 38 9.56 -1.59 2.66
N ILE A 39 10.87 -1.79 2.85
CA ILE A 39 11.80 -0.70 3.20
C ILE A 39 11.73 0.39 2.12
N ARG A 40 11.90 0.02 0.84
CA ARG A 40 11.86 0.97 -0.28
C ARG A 40 10.51 1.68 -0.38
N ASN A 41 9.40 0.96 -0.21
CA ASN A 41 8.06 1.54 -0.31
C ASN A 41 7.71 2.41 0.90
N ALA A 42 8.22 2.12 2.09
CA ALA A 42 8.04 2.94 3.28
C ALA A 42 8.76 4.28 3.14
N GLU A 43 10.00 4.26 2.64
CA GLU A 43 10.77 5.48 2.32
C GLU A 43 10.06 6.32 1.25
N LEU A 44 9.60 5.68 0.17
CA LEU A 44 8.83 6.35 -0.88
C LEU A 44 7.55 6.96 -0.32
N SER A 45 6.76 6.18 0.42
CA SER A 45 5.48 6.64 1.00
C SER A 45 5.69 7.84 1.92
N ARG A 46 6.74 7.82 2.75
CA ARG A 46 7.11 8.95 3.62
C ARG A 46 7.43 10.20 2.81
N SER A 47 8.22 10.07 1.74
CA SER A 47 8.61 11.22 0.90
C SER A 47 7.42 11.82 0.17
N VAL A 48 6.56 10.99 -0.43
CA VAL A 48 5.38 11.43 -1.16
C VAL A 48 4.35 12.05 -0.22
N ALA A 49 4.11 11.46 0.96
CA ALA A 49 3.23 12.03 1.97
C ALA A 49 3.70 13.42 2.42
N ALA A 50 5.02 13.61 2.59
CA ALA A 50 5.57 14.93 2.92
C ALA A 50 5.36 15.97 1.81
N GLN A 51 5.53 15.57 0.55
CA GLN A 51 5.32 16.46 -0.60
C GLN A 51 3.83 16.76 -0.87
N GLY A 52 2.94 15.86 -0.47
CA GLY A 52 1.49 16.02 -0.65
C GLY A 52 0.81 16.90 0.41
N MET A 53 1.51 17.28 1.49
CA MET A 53 0.96 18.18 2.52
C MET A 53 0.81 19.61 1.99
N VAL A 54 -0.35 20.22 2.23
CA VAL A 54 -0.64 21.60 1.82
C VAL A 54 -0.73 22.48 3.07
N LEU A 55 0.14 23.49 3.17
CA LEU A 55 0.08 24.51 4.21
C LEU A 55 -1.00 25.53 3.86
N LEU A 56 -2.05 25.59 4.67
CA LEU A 56 -3.17 26.51 4.45
C LEU A 56 -2.96 27.88 5.11
N GLU A 57 -2.36 27.89 6.31
CA GLU A 57 -2.16 29.10 7.11
C GLU A 57 -0.89 28.97 7.96
N ASN A 58 -0.16 30.07 8.14
CA ASN A 58 1.05 30.13 8.96
C ASN A 58 1.28 31.54 9.52
N GLU A 59 0.49 31.92 10.53
CA GLU A 59 0.69 33.20 11.21
C GLU A 59 1.95 33.20 12.10
N ASN A 60 2.58 34.37 12.23
CA ASN A 60 3.74 34.58 13.12
C ASN A 60 4.94 33.64 12.87
N ASN A 61 5.05 33.06 11.68
CA ASN A 61 6.09 32.06 11.34
C ASN A 61 6.10 30.89 12.33
N ALA A 62 4.93 30.39 12.73
CA ALA A 62 4.79 29.27 13.65
C ALA A 62 5.50 28.00 13.15
N LEU A 63 5.51 27.78 11.84
CA LEU A 63 6.31 26.75 11.17
C LEU A 63 7.47 27.37 10.37
N PRO A 64 8.65 26.72 10.33
CA PRO A 64 8.98 25.41 10.92
C PRO A 64 9.23 25.49 12.43
N ILE A 65 8.90 24.42 13.16
CA ILE A 65 9.16 24.34 14.60
C ILE A 65 10.68 24.32 14.84
N PRO A 66 11.23 25.21 15.70
CA PRO A 66 12.65 25.22 15.99
C PRO A 66 13.13 23.90 16.59
N GLN A 67 14.34 23.48 16.22
CA GLN A 67 14.93 22.25 16.72
C GLN A 67 15.06 22.29 18.26
N ARG A 68 14.81 21.17 18.93
CA ARG A 68 14.85 21.02 20.41
C ARG A 68 13.83 21.86 21.18
N SER A 69 12.74 22.28 20.53
CA SER A 69 11.60 22.89 21.22
C SER A 69 10.83 21.87 22.07
N LYS A 70 10.26 22.33 23.19
CA LYS A 70 9.26 21.54 23.93
C LYS A 70 7.91 21.72 23.25
N ILE A 71 7.28 20.61 22.86
CA ILE A 71 6.00 20.61 22.15
C ILE A 71 5.00 19.83 23.00
N ALA A 72 3.81 20.39 23.18
CA ALA A 72 2.67 19.66 23.71
C ALA A 72 1.79 19.22 22.53
N LEU A 73 1.70 17.91 22.30
CA LEU A 73 0.94 17.32 21.21
C LEU A 73 -0.42 16.86 21.72
N TYR A 74 -1.50 17.38 21.13
CA TYR A 74 -2.88 17.11 21.55
C TYR A 74 -3.71 16.50 20.41
N GLY A 75 -4.81 15.83 20.78
CA GLY A 75 -5.81 15.29 19.85
C GLY A 75 -5.66 13.79 19.53
N VAL A 76 -6.73 13.17 19.05
CA VAL A 76 -6.80 11.72 18.79
C VAL A 76 -5.82 11.26 17.71
N GLY A 77 -5.63 12.09 16.67
CA GLY A 77 -4.71 11.77 15.57
C GLY A 77 -3.24 11.61 15.99
N ALA A 78 -2.87 12.09 17.19
CA ALA A 78 -1.52 11.95 17.75
C ALA A 78 -1.18 10.51 18.14
N TYR A 79 -2.16 9.73 18.62
CA TYR A 79 -1.98 8.34 19.02
C TYR A 79 -2.73 7.33 18.13
N ALA A 80 -3.73 7.79 17.39
CA ALA A 80 -4.53 6.99 16.45
C ALA A 80 -4.56 7.70 15.09
N SER A 81 -3.41 7.70 14.40
CA SER A 81 -3.26 8.35 13.10
C SER A 81 -4.11 7.66 12.01
N VAL A 82 -4.87 8.45 11.26
CA VAL A 82 -5.71 7.95 10.16
C VAL A 82 -4.86 7.85 8.90
N LYS A 83 -4.55 6.62 8.48
CA LYS A 83 -3.76 6.33 7.27
C LYS A 83 -4.49 6.51 5.95
N GLY A 84 -5.82 6.58 5.99
CA GLY A 84 -6.69 6.64 4.82
C GLY A 84 -8.15 6.37 5.16
N GLY A 85 -8.99 6.26 4.13
CA GLY A 85 -10.39 5.85 4.28
C GLY A 85 -10.54 4.34 4.50
N THR A 86 -11.76 3.92 4.81
CA THR A 86 -12.14 2.50 4.95
C THR A 86 -12.28 1.80 3.60
N GLY A 87 -12.35 0.46 3.60
CA GLY A 87 -12.71 -0.34 2.42
C GLY A 87 -11.56 -1.17 1.89
N SER A 88 -11.52 -1.45 0.59
CA SER A 88 -10.51 -2.33 -0.01
C SER A 88 -9.07 -1.80 0.11
N GLY A 89 -8.90 -0.48 0.28
CA GLY A 89 -7.62 0.16 0.53
C GLY A 89 -7.19 0.15 2.01
N ASP A 90 -8.06 -0.28 2.92
CA ASP A 90 -7.75 -0.40 4.35
C ASP A 90 -6.97 -1.69 4.62
N VAL A 91 -5.72 -1.71 4.16
CA VAL A 91 -4.82 -2.87 4.26
C VAL A 91 -4.00 -2.86 5.55
N ASN A 92 -3.45 -4.02 5.91
CA ASN A 92 -2.54 -4.15 7.05
C ASN A 92 -1.25 -3.35 6.80
N GLN A 93 -0.89 -2.46 7.72
CA GLN A 93 0.35 -1.69 7.64
C GLN A 93 1.48 -2.45 8.32
N ARG A 94 2.65 -2.46 7.68
CA ARG A 94 3.87 -3.06 8.19
C ARG A 94 5.07 -2.33 7.60
#